data_AF-A0A7Y2E8K4-F1
#
_entry.id   AF-A0A7Y2E8K4-F1
#
_cell.length_a   1.000
_cell.length_b   1.000
_cell.length_c   1.000
_cell.angle_alpha   90.00
_cell.angle_beta   90.00
_cell.angle_gamma   90.00
#
_symmetry.space_group_name_H-M   'P 1'
#
loop_
_entity.id
_entity.type
_entity.pdbx_description
1 polymer ?
#
loop_
_entity_poly.entity_id
_entity_poly.type
_entity_poly.pdbx_seq_one_letter_code
_entity_poly.pdbx_strand_id
1 'polypeptide(L)'
;PGFFTATSVGTPLEEGKERRTFEGRDYVLERGLKADFALIKAKQADTHGNLIYNKTARNFAPIMAAAAKVTLVQATSVVEPGALDPECVVTPGIFVDRVIEVQNPLHESVLVAEGATYP
;
A
#
# COMPACT_ATOMS: atom_id res chain seq x y z
N PRO A 1 2.31 -14.55 11.09
CA PRO A 1 3.79 -14.52 10.93
C PRO A 1 4.37 -13.23 11.52
N GLY A 2 5.68 -13.14 11.73
CA GLY A 2 6.34 -11.96 12.32
C GLY A 2 7.85 -11.94 12.06
N PHE A 3 8.52 -10.85 12.42
CA PHE A 3 9.97 -10.66 12.28
C PHE A 3 10.54 -9.91 13.49
N PHE A 4 11.83 -10.11 13.78
CA PHE A 4 12.51 -9.41 14.86
C PHE A 4 13.13 -8.09 14.35
N THR A 5 12.97 -7.01 15.10
CA THR A 5 13.58 -5.70 14.82
C THR A 5 14.05 -5.01 16.09
N ALA A 6 15.10 -4.19 16.00
CA ALA A 6 15.62 -3.40 17.12
C ALA A 6 14.88 -2.06 17.30
N THR A 7 13.97 -1.71 16.39
CA THR A 7 13.42 -0.35 16.23
C THR A 7 12.82 0.24 17.51
N SER A 8 12.08 -0.56 18.29
CA SER A 8 11.39 -0.09 19.49
C SER A 8 12.04 -0.51 20.80
N VAL A 9 13.22 -1.16 20.76
CA VAL A 9 13.89 -1.67 21.96
C VAL A 9 14.20 -0.52 22.93
N GLY A 10 13.86 -0.71 24.20
CA GLY A 10 14.05 0.28 25.27
C GLY A 10 13.09 1.48 25.21
N THR A 11 12.05 1.42 24.37
CA THR A 11 11.00 2.45 24.30
C THR A 11 9.67 1.89 24.82
N PRO A 12 8.68 2.72 25.19
CA PRO A 12 7.35 2.23 25.57
C PRO A 12 6.68 1.33 24.52
N LEU A 13 7.06 1.47 23.24
CA LEU A 13 6.54 0.63 22.16
C LEU A 13 7.01 -0.84 22.26
N GLU A 14 7.96 -1.20 23.12
CA GLU A 14 8.35 -2.59 23.35
C GLU A 14 7.43 -3.37 24.30
N GLU A 15 6.57 -2.67 25.04
CA GLU A 15 5.76 -3.28 26.09
C GLU A 15 4.89 -4.43 25.56
N GLY A 16 4.99 -5.59 26.22
CA GLY A 16 4.26 -6.80 25.85
C GLY A 16 4.79 -7.56 24.63
N LYS A 17 5.89 -7.11 24.00
CA LYS A 17 6.51 -7.82 22.86
C LYS A 17 7.52 -8.87 23.32
N GLU A 18 7.63 -9.97 22.57
CA GLU A 18 8.70 -10.95 22.78
C GLU A 18 10.06 -10.31 22.45
N ARG A 19 11.03 -10.44 23.36
CA ARG A 19 12.40 -9.96 23.18
C ARG A 19 13.36 -11.12 22.93
N ARG A 20 14.31 -10.93 22.03
CA ARG A 20 15.38 -11.90 21.77
C ARG A 20 16.69 -11.19 21.46
N THR A 21 17.79 -11.71 22.01
CA THR A 21 19.14 -11.23 21.71
C THR A 21 19.75 -12.05 20.59
N PHE A 22 20.25 -11.36 19.56
CA PHE A 22 21.02 -11.95 18.47
C PHE A 22 22.38 -11.26 18.44
N GLU A 23 23.47 -12.02 18.53
CA GLU A 23 24.85 -11.50 18.45
C GLU A 23 25.11 -10.32 19.43
N GLY A 24 24.56 -10.41 20.64
CA GLY A 24 24.73 -9.39 21.69
C GLY A 24 23.87 -8.13 21.52
N ARG A 25 22.99 -8.07 20.51
CA ARG A 25 22.03 -6.98 20.33
C ARG A 25 20.60 -7.48 20.55
N ASP A 26 19.81 -6.67 21.24
CA ASP A 26 18.41 -6.96 21.52
C ASP A 26 17.48 -6.53 20.39
N TYR A 27 16.43 -7.33 20.20
CA TYR A 27 15.37 -7.14 19.22
C TYR A 27 14.03 -7.52 19.83
N VAL A 28 12.94 -6.98 19.28
CA VAL A 28 11.57 -7.36 19.62
C VAL A 28 10.85 -7.97 18.42
N LEU A 29 9.90 -8.87 18.69
CA LEU A 29 9.05 -9.48 17.67
C LEU A 29 7.91 -8.54 17.25
N GLU A 30 7.87 -8.20 15.97
CA GLU A 30 6.73 -7.53 15.33
C GLU A 30 5.88 -8.52 14.55
N ARG A 31 4.55 -8.36 14.62
CA ARG A 31 3.60 -9.18 13.85
C ARG A 31 3.27 -8.51 12.54
N GLY A 32 3.10 -9.31 11.48
CA GLY A 32 2.65 -8.80 10.19
C GLY A 32 1.23 -8.25 10.29
N LEU A 33 1.01 -7.04 9.77
CA LEU A 33 -0.31 -6.43 9.67
C LEU A 33 -1.05 -6.99 8.45
N LYS A 34 -2.35 -7.23 8.62
CA LYS A 34 -3.27 -7.69 7.59
C LYS A 34 -4.52 -6.81 7.60
N ALA A 35 -5.14 -6.68 6.44
CA ALA A 35 -6.37 -5.92 6.28
C ALA A 35 -7.40 -6.73 5.48
N ASP A 36 -8.68 -6.45 5.69
CA ASP A 36 -9.72 -6.97 4.80
C ASP A 36 -9.68 -6.25 3.45
N PHE A 37 -9.44 -4.94 3.46
CA PHE A 37 -9.39 -4.10 2.26
C PHE A 37 -8.13 -3.22 2.22
N ALA A 38 -7.56 -3.03 1.03
CA ALA A 38 -6.61 -1.98 0.71
C ALA A 38 -7.22 -1.05 -0.34
N LEU A 39 -7.25 0.25 -0.05
CA LEU A 39 -7.65 1.30 -0.97
C LEU A 39 -6.40 2.01 -1.45
N ILE A 40 -6.09 1.89 -2.74
CA ILE A 40 -4.81 2.32 -3.31
C ILE A 40 -5.05 3.34 -4.42
N LYS A 41 -4.20 4.36 -4.47
CA LYS A 41 -4.12 5.29 -5.58
C LYS A 41 -2.88 5.00 -6.43
N ALA A 42 -3.08 4.79 -7.73
CA ALA A 42 -2.03 4.59 -8.72
C ALA A 42 -2.05 5.70 -9.77
N LYS A 43 -0.93 5.87 -10.49
CA LYS A 43 -0.87 6.80 -11.62
C LYS A 43 -1.58 6.18 -12.83
N GLN A 44 -1.19 4.98 -13.20
CA GLN A 44 -1.84 4.21 -14.27
C GLN A 44 -1.94 2.75 -13.84
N ALA A 45 -2.95 2.08 -14.36
CA ALA A 45 -3.14 0.65 -14.23
C ALA A 45 -3.41 0.05 -15.62
N ASP A 46 -3.06 -1.21 -15.85
CA ASP A 46 -3.65 -1.95 -16.96
C ASP A 46 -4.89 -2.74 -16.52
N THR A 47 -5.63 -3.30 -17.48
CA THR A 47 -6.84 -4.10 -17.19
C THR A 47 -6.54 -5.44 -16.49
N HIS A 48 -5.27 -5.87 -16.43
CA HIS A 48 -4.82 -6.99 -15.61
C HIS A 48 -4.45 -6.58 -14.17
N GLY A 49 -4.49 -5.29 -13.85
CA GLY A 49 -4.20 -4.77 -12.51
C GLY A 49 -2.73 -4.41 -12.27
N ASN A 50 -1.86 -4.43 -13.27
CA ASN A 50 -0.47 -3.98 -13.10
C ASN A 50 -0.45 -2.47 -12.88
N LEU A 51 0.28 -2.02 -11.85
CA LEU A 51 0.27 -0.63 -11.41
C LEU A 51 1.63 0.04 -11.56
N ILE A 52 1.58 1.30 -12.02
CA ILE A 52 2.68 2.25 -11.90
C ILE A 52 2.25 3.45 -11.05
N TYR A 53 3.23 4.08 -10.40
CA TYR A 53 3.00 5.17 -9.45
C TYR A 53 3.79 6.42 -9.84
N ASN A 54 3.35 7.58 -9.37
CA ASN A 54 4.07 8.84 -9.58
C ASN A 54 4.99 9.13 -8.40
N LYS A 55 6.28 8.81 -8.52
CA LYS A 55 7.33 9.19 -7.55
C LYS A 55 6.95 8.80 -6.11
N THR A 56 6.87 9.76 -5.20
CA THR A 56 6.57 9.57 -3.77
C THR A 56 5.12 9.16 -3.49
N ALA A 57 4.21 9.29 -4.47
CA ALA A 57 2.84 8.78 -4.34
C ALA A 57 2.78 7.25 -4.28
N ARG A 58 3.90 6.54 -4.54
CA ARG A 58 4.04 5.09 -4.38
C ARG A 58 3.93 4.63 -2.92
N ASN A 59 4.62 5.31 -2.00
CA ASN A 59 4.72 5.03 -0.56
C ASN A 59 4.34 3.58 -0.12
N PHE A 60 3.22 3.41 0.58
CA PHE A 60 2.73 2.16 1.16
C PHE A 60 1.89 1.32 0.20
N ALA A 61 1.51 1.85 -0.96
CA ALA A 61 0.56 1.18 -1.84
C ALA A 61 1.00 -0.26 -2.22
N PRO A 62 2.22 -0.52 -2.71
CA PRO A 62 2.61 -1.88 -3.10
C PRO A 62 2.59 -2.88 -1.94
N ILE A 63 3.01 -2.47 -0.75
CA ILE A 63 3.06 -3.38 0.41
C ILE A 63 1.66 -3.64 0.99
N MET A 64 0.77 -2.65 0.92
CA MET A 64 -0.63 -2.82 1.36
C MET A 64 -1.44 -3.69 0.39
N ALA A 65 -1.17 -3.61 -0.92
CA ALA A 65 -1.80 -4.49 -1.91
C ALA A 65 -1.56 -5.97 -1.58
N ALA A 66 -0.33 -6.33 -1.20
CA ALA A 66 0.02 -7.69 -0.81
C ALA A 66 -0.44 -8.08 0.61
N ALA A 67 -0.86 -7.10 1.43
CA ALA A 67 -1.25 -7.32 2.82
C ALA A 67 -2.77 -7.46 3.01
N ALA A 68 -3.58 -7.06 2.02
CA ALA A 68 -5.04 -7.10 2.10
C ALA A 68 -5.64 -8.37 1.47
N LYS A 69 -6.86 -8.71 1.90
CA LYS A 69 -7.67 -9.75 1.23
C LYS A 69 -8.28 -9.27 -0.07
N VAL A 70 -8.67 -7.99 -0.12
CA VAL A 70 -9.24 -7.34 -1.31
C VAL A 70 -8.53 -6.00 -1.54
N THR A 71 -7.99 -5.80 -2.74
CA THR A 71 -7.28 -4.60 -3.14
C THR A 71 -8.06 -3.86 -4.22
N LEU A 72 -8.51 -2.65 -3.89
CA LEU A 72 -9.23 -1.74 -4.77
C LEU A 72 -8.29 -0.60 -5.16
N VAL A 73 -8.08 -0.43 -6.46
CA VAL A 73 -7.18 0.57 -7.00
C VAL A 73 -7.94 1.63 -7.76
N GLN A 74 -7.76 2.88 -7.35
CA GLN A 74 -8.09 4.04 -8.16
C GLN A 74 -6.87 4.43 -9.01
N ALA A 75 -7.03 4.49 -10.33
CA ALA A 75 -5.99 4.93 -11.26
C ALA A 75 -6.46 6.16 -12.06
N THR A 76 -5.55 7.08 -12.40
CA THR A 76 -5.87 8.23 -13.25
C THR A 76 -6.13 7.82 -14.70
N SER A 77 -5.50 6.73 -15.16
CA SER A 77 -5.84 6.14 -16.45
C SER A 77 -5.73 4.62 -16.39
N VAL A 78 -6.63 3.93 -17.07
CA VAL A 78 -6.58 2.49 -17.27
C VAL A 78 -6.26 2.22 -18.75
N VAL A 79 -5.23 1.41 -18.99
CA VAL A 79 -4.73 1.12 -20.33
C VAL A 79 -4.85 -0.37 -20.67
N GLU A 80 -4.75 -0.70 -21.95
CA GLU A 80 -4.73 -2.09 -22.37
C GLU A 80 -3.43 -2.81 -21.97
N PRO A 81 -3.46 -4.13 -21.73
CA PRO A 81 -2.27 -4.91 -21.42
C PRO A 81 -1.19 -4.76 -22.49
N GLY A 82 0.06 -4.61 -22.06
CA GLY A 82 1.21 -4.35 -22.95
C GLY A 82 1.47 -2.86 -23.23
N ALA A 83 0.57 -1.95 -22.83
CA ALA A 83 0.83 -0.52 -22.90
C ALA A 83 1.73 -0.01 -21.75
N LEU A 84 1.80 -0.74 -20.63
CA LEU A 84 2.76 -0.49 -19.56
C LEU A 84 4.06 -1.21 -19.87
N ASP A 85 5.19 -0.50 -19.75
CA ASP A 85 6.52 -1.13 -19.77
C ASP A 85 6.64 -2.11 -18.59
N PRO A 86 6.86 -3.41 -18.83
CA PRO A 86 6.98 -4.41 -17.78
C PRO A 86 8.04 -4.09 -16.72
N GLU A 87 9.16 -3.45 -17.12
CA GLU A 87 10.25 -3.07 -16.21
C GLU A 87 9.86 -1.89 -15.29
N CYS A 88 8.79 -1.17 -15.63
CA CYS A 88 8.28 -0.07 -14.84
C CYS A 88 7.14 -0.49 -13.90
N VAL A 89 6.60 -1.71 -14.02
CA VAL A 89 5.52 -2.22 -13.16
C VAL A 89 6.03 -2.39 -11.74
N VAL A 90 5.36 -1.73 -10.79
CA VAL A 90 5.76 -1.76 -9.38
C VAL A 90 4.91 -2.74 -8.58
N THR A 91 3.61 -2.75 -8.82
CA THR A 91 2.69 -3.71 -8.20
C THR A 91 2.15 -4.61 -9.31
N PRO A 92 2.57 -5.88 -9.35
CA PRO A 92 2.00 -6.84 -10.27
C PRO A 92 0.51 -7.03 -10.03
N GLY A 93 -0.25 -7.24 -11.10
CA GLY A 93 -1.71 -7.36 -11.05
C GLY A 93 -2.24 -8.50 -10.19
N ILE A 94 -1.41 -9.50 -9.86
CA ILE A 94 -1.78 -10.58 -8.94
C ILE A 94 -2.18 -10.10 -7.53
N PHE A 95 -1.75 -8.89 -7.13
CA PHE A 95 -2.12 -8.28 -5.85
C PHE A 95 -3.32 -7.33 -5.94
N VAL A 96 -3.98 -7.25 -7.09
CA VAL A 96 -5.03 -6.28 -7.39
C VAL A 96 -6.31 -6.99 -7.81
N ASP A 97 -7.41 -6.75 -7.08
CA ASP A 97 -8.69 -7.38 -7.36
C ASP A 97 -9.59 -6.53 -8.27
N ARG A 98 -9.50 -5.21 -8.14
CA ARG A 98 -10.38 -4.25 -8.82
C ARG A 98 -9.61 -2.99 -9.17
N VAL A 99 -9.79 -2.52 -10.40
CA VAL A 99 -9.26 -1.23 -10.88
C VAL A 99 -10.43 -0.34 -11.28
N ILE A 100 -10.40 0.91 -10.83
CA ILE A 100 -11.38 1.94 -11.12
C ILE A 100 -10.64 3.13 -11.74
N GLU A 101 -11.04 3.52 -12.93
CA GLU A 101 -10.52 4.74 -13.55
C GLU A 101 -11.20 5.98 -12.96
N VAL A 102 -10.40 6.92 -12.47
CA VAL A 102 -10.84 8.25 -12.06
C VAL A 102 -9.89 9.27 -12.68
N GLN A 103 -10.26 9.75 -13.88
CA GLN A 103 -9.41 10.60 -14.72
C GLN A 103 -9.03 11.93 -14.07
N ASN A 104 -9.97 12.54 -13.34
CA ASN A 104 -9.77 13.84 -12.70
C ASN A 104 -10.04 13.72 -11.20
N PRO A 105 -9.12 13.11 -10.43
CA PRO A 105 -9.34 12.92 -9.00
C PRO A 105 -9.21 14.26 -8.29
N LEU A 106 -10.30 14.69 -7.65
CA LEU A 106 -10.29 15.88 -6.82
C LEU A 106 -9.39 15.68 -5.60
N HIS A 107 -8.75 16.76 -5.16
CA HIS A 107 -7.90 16.71 -3.97
C HIS A 107 -8.78 16.68 -2.73
N GLU A 108 -8.57 15.72 -1.84
CA GLU A 108 -9.42 15.53 -0.66
C GLU A 108 -9.50 16.79 0.21
N SER A 109 -8.39 17.52 0.38
CA SER A 109 -8.41 18.77 1.15
C SER A 109 -9.31 19.84 0.55
N VAL A 110 -9.49 19.85 -0.77
CA VAL A 110 -10.40 20.79 -1.46
C VAL A 110 -11.83 20.35 -1.21
N LEU A 111 -12.13 19.07 -1.42
CA LEU A 111 -13.45 18.49 -1.15
C LEU A 111 -13.91 18.75 0.30
N VAL A 112 -13.03 18.51 1.28
CA VAL A 112 -13.31 18.74 2.69
C VAL A 112 -13.57 20.22 2.98
N ALA A 113 -12.76 21.12 2.41
CA ALA A 113 -12.94 22.57 2.57
C ALA A 113 -14.26 23.08 1.96
N GLU A 114 -14.71 22.46 0.87
CA GLU A 114 -15.98 22.76 0.20
C GLU A 114 -17.20 22.12 0.89
N GLY A 115 -16.99 21.37 1.99
CA GLY A 115 -18.07 20.71 2.73
C GLY A 115 -18.67 19.51 1.99
N ALA A 116 -17.91 18.91 1.07
CA ALA A 116 -18.35 17.72 0.37
C ALA A 116 -18.61 16.59 1.37
N THR A 117 -19.80 15.99 1.27
CA THR A 117 -20.18 14.80 2.01
C THR A 117 -20.50 13.70 1.02
N TYR A 118 -20.10 12.47 1.34
CA TYR A 118 -20.53 11.31 0.58
C TYR A 118 -22.03 11.08 0.85
N PRO A 119 -22.85 10.75 -0.17
CA PRO A 119 -24.28 10.51 -0.01
C PRO A 119 -24.61 9.30 0.88
#